data_AF-A0A1W1BEM5-F1
#
_entry.id   AF-A0A1W1BEM5-F1
#
_cell.length_a   1.000
_cell.length_b   1.000
_cell.length_c   1.000
_cell.angle_alpha   90.00
_cell.angle_beta   90.00
_cell.angle_gamma   90.00
#
_symmetry.space_group_name_H-M   'P 1'
#
loop_
_entity.id
_entity.type
_entity.pdbx_description
1 polymer ?
#
loop_
_entity_poly.entity_id
_entity_poly.type
_entity_poly.pdbx_seq_one_letter_code
_entity_poly.pdbx_strand_id
1 'polypeptide(L)'
;MINNKSWFSSASKFEKIFWGTILLFLFIFIILHFFASREFYQSNNKNYNSSKTIIREIDLVVNSNKMRLNLENNQSIKIIRDDLEKQINDMNMSISSKTKELFAVANNNIDIFLDFHYSVIGEYVELGNMAVGKIEEHIENRLFGEDFNIKMENMLNEISIDYQYNLKEHLKVMHTRAKIGVDSELNSGAIKYLEGDIHKHFLLQQGKLATIIMATITSKIIKIIATKLAVKEATIIGSKASTKVGIKSAAIISGVSAGTICGPLVWVCSPIAATVLWFGTDAIVVSVDEKLNRDKFKKEILSELSKQEINLTKRLQSHYSDAMISFSNQAILKYKEAPIKEKKRMTIREIMSE
;
A
#
# COMPACT_ATOMS: atom_id res chain seq x y z
N MET A 1 -0.57 -62.42 -45.74
CA MET A 1 -1.12 -62.99 -44.50
C MET A 1 -0.73 -62.07 -43.35
N ILE A 2 -1.50 -61.00 -43.10
CA ILE A 2 -1.17 -60.02 -42.05
C ILE A 2 -1.72 -60.58 -40.74
N ASN A 3 -0.79 -61.05 -39.91
CA ASN A 3 -1.08 -61.69 -38.64
C ASN A 3 -1.48 -60.59 -37.64
N ASN A 4 -2.79 -60.41 -37.43
CA ASN A 4 -3.35 -59.38 -36.54
C ASN A 4 -3.19 -59.83 -35.08
N LYS A 5 -1.95 -59.78 -34.57
CA LYS A 5 -1.66 -60.03 -33.15
C LYS A 5 -2.00 -58.75 -32.39
N SER A 6 -3.18 -58.73 -31.75
CA SER A 6 -3.60 -57.59 -30.95
C SER A 6 -2.53 -57.27 -29.88
N TRP A 7 -2.19 -55.99 -29.78
CA TRP A 7 -1.17 -55.44 -28.88
C TRP A 7 -1.39 -55.86 -27.41
N PHE A 8 -2.63 -56.17 -27.02
CA PHE A 8 -3.00 -56.64 -25.68
C PHE A 8 -2.51 -58.05 -25.32
N SER A 9 -2.08 -58.87 -26.28
CA SER A 9 -1.70 -60.26 -26.00
C SER A 9 -0.34 -60.41 -25.31
N SER A 10 0.59 -59.45 -25.47
CA SER A 10 1.96 -59.50 -24.89
C SER A 10 2.18 -58.62 -23.66
N ALA A 11 1.16 -57.87 -23.23
CA ALA A 11 1.29 -56.94 -22.10
C ALA A 11 1.33 -57.66 -20.74
N SER A 12 2.12 -57.13 -19.81
CA SER A 12 2.23 -57.64 -18.45
C SER A 12 0.89 -57.55 -17.70
N LYS A 13 0.67 -58.36 -16.65
CA LYS A 13 -0.57 -58.31 -15.85
C LYS A 13 -0.86 -56.89 -15.33
N PHE A 14 0.19 -56.16 -14.96
CA PHE A 14 0.09 -54.79 -14.47
C PHE A 14 -0.35 -53.81 -15.57
N GLU A 15 0.24 -53.88 -16.77
CA GLU A 15 -0.17 -53.03 -17.90
C GLU A 15 -1.62 -53.30 -18.33
N LYS A 16 -2.07 -54.56 -18.31
CA LYS A 16 -3.46 -54.89 -18.61
C LYS A 16 -4.44 -54.24 -17.63
N ILE A 17 -4.08 -54.21 -16.34
CA ILE A 17 -4.89 -53.54 -15.30
C ILE A 17 -4.83 -52.03 -15.49
N PHE A 18 -3.64 -51.46 -15.70
CA PHE A 18 -3.44 -50.03 -15.90
C PHE A 18 -4.24 -49.50 -17.11
N TRP A 19 -4.07 -50.11 -18.29
CA TRP A 19 -4.82 -49.72 -19.48
C TRP A 19 -6.31 -50.03 -19.36
N GLY A 20 -6.69 -51.12 -18.67
CA GLY A 20 -8.08 -51.42 -18.36
C GLY A 20 -8.76 -50.34 -17.51
N THR A 21 -8.06 -49.80 -16.50
CA THR A 21 -8.58 -48.70 -15.68
C THR A 21 -8.70 -47.39 -16.46
N ILE A 22 -7.73 -47.08 -17.33
CA ILE A 22 -7.81 -45.90 -18.21
C ILE A 22 -9.02 -45.99 -19.14
N LEU A 23 -9.23 -47.15 -19.76
CA LEU A 23 -10.36 -47.37 -20.67
C LEU A 23 -11.71 -47.31 -19.94
N LEU A 24 -11.76 -47.82 -18.71
CA LEU A 24 -12.93 -47.71 -17.83
C LEU A 24 -13.24 -46.23 -17.52
N PHE A 25 -12.24 -45.45 -17.11
CA PHE A 25 -12.44 -44.02 -16.81
C PHE A 25 -12.84 -43.23 -18.06
N LEU A 26 -12.26 -43.56 -19.21
CA LEU A 26 -12.61 -42.93 -20.48
C LEU A 26 -14.06 -43.28 -20.89
N PHE A 27 -14.48 -44.52 -20.68
CA PHE A 27 -15.86 -44.94 -20.93
C PHE A 27 -16.85 -44.25 -19.98
N ILE A 28 -16.52 -44.15 -18.69
CA ILE A 28 -17.31 -43.39 -17.71
C ILE A 28 -17.38 -41.91 -18.09
N PHE A 29 -16.26 -41.32 -18.54
CA PHE A 29 -16.21 -39.94 -19.02
C PHE A 29 -17.11 -39.73 -20.24
N ILE A 30 -17.08 -40.63 -21.23
CA ILE A 30 -17.97 -40.58 -22.40
C ILE A 30 -19.44 -40.72 -21.97
N ILE A 31 -19.77 -41.62 -21.04
CA ILE A 31 -21.13 -41.79 -20.54
C ILE A 31 -21.61 -40.53 -19.82
N LEU A 32 -20.81 -39.97 -18.93
CA LEU A 32 -21.13 -38.72 -18.22
C LEU A 32 -21.30 -37.57 -19.21
N HIS A 33 -20.44 -37.47 -20.22
CA HIS A 33 -20.54 -36.44 -21.25
C HIS A 33 -21.76 -36.63 -22.16
N PHE A 34 -22.14 -37.88 -22.44
CA PHE A 34 -23.35 -38.23 -23.19
C PHE A 34 -24.61 -37.88 -22.39
N PHE A 35 -24.67 -38.21 -21.10
CA PHE A 35 -25.81 -37.85 -20.24
C PHE A 35 -25.89 -36.34 -19.98
N ALA A 36 -24.76 -35.66 -19.75
CA ALA A 36 -24.71 -34.19 -19.66
C ALA A 36 -25.15 -33.50 -20.97
N SER A 37 -24.85 -34.10 -22.13
CA SER A 37 -25.36 -33.61 -23.42
C SER A 37 -26.86 -33.90 -23.63
N ARG A 38 -27.41 -34.93 -22.97
CA ARG A 38 -28.81 -35.32 -23.06
C ARG A 38 -29.72 -34.49 -22.14
N GLU A 39 -29.25 -34.11 -20.96
CA GLU A 39 -29.98 -33.18 -20.06
C GLU A 39 -30.03 -31.73 -20.59
N PHE A 40 -29.23 -31.40 -21.61
CA PHE A 40 -29.33 -30.13 -22.34
C PHE A 40 -30.21 -30.21 -23.61
N TYR A 41 -30.84 -31.36 -23.87
CA TYR A 41 -31.71 -31.60 -25.04
C TYR A 41 -33.13 -32.07 -24.63
N GLN A 42 -33.69 -31.47 -23.58
CA GLN A 42 -35.13 -31.53 -23.35
C GLN A 42 -35.72 -30.14 -23.11
N SER A 43 -35.99 -29.46 -24.23
CA SER A 43 -37.20 -28.65 -24.34
C SER A 43 -37.66 -28.62 -25.79
N ASN A 44 -38.73 -29.37 -26.03
CA ASN A 44 -39.69 -29.28 -27.12
C ASN A 44 -39.17 -29.31 -28.57
N ASN A 45 -39.59 -30.34 -29.32
CA ASN A 45 -40.51 -30.05 -30.42
C ASN A 45 -41.38 -31.25 -30.84
N LYS A 46 -42.68 -30.98 -30.86
CA LYS A 46 -43.74 -31.82 -31.41
C LYS A 46 -43.68 -31.77 -32.94
N ASN A 47 -43.96 -32.90 -33.58
CA ASN A 47 -44.33 -32.97 -34.99
C ASN A 47 -45.47 -31.99 -35.30
N TYR A 48 -45.33 -31.19 -36.36
CA TYR A 48 -46.46 -30.66 -37.10
C TYR A 48 -46.15 -30.63 -38.61
N ASN A 49 -47.09 -31.19 -39.36
CA ASN A 49 -47.13 -31.27 -40.81
C ASN A 49 -47.06 -29.89 -41.49
N SER A 50 -46.52 -29.91 -42.69
CA SER A 50 -46.62 -28.85 -43.70
C SER A 50 -48.06 -28.36 -43.89
N SER A 51 -48.29 -27.05 -43.75
CA SER A 51 -48.94 -26.17 -44.75
C SER A 51 -49.43 -24.84 -44.13
N LYS A 52 -49.38 -23.80 -44.97
CA LYS A 52 -49.78 -22.38 -44.84
C LYS A 52 -48.87 -21.44 -44.01
N THR A 53 -48.33 -20.47 -44.75
CA THR A 53 -47.60 -19.27 -44.32
C THR A 53 -48.37 -18.49 -43.26
N ILE A 54 -47.97 -18.68 -42.01
CA ILE A 54 -48.19 -17.73 -40.91
C ILE A 54 -46.79 -17.31 -40.48
N ILE A 55 -46.51 -16.01 -40.49
CA ILE A 55 -45.25 -15.44 -39.99
C ILE A 55 -45.23 -15.72 -38.48
N ARG A 56 -44.64 -16.85 -38.07
CA ARG A 56 -44.38 -17.15 -36.65
C ARG A 56 -43.06 -16.50 -36.28
N GLU A 57 -43.11 -15.57 -35.33
CA GLU A 57 -41.92 -15.07 -34.64
C GLU A 57 -41.47 -16.12 -33.61
N ILE A 58 -40.17 -16.41 -33.56
CA ILE A 58 -39.55 -17.33 -32.59
C ILE A 58 -38.52 -16.53 -31.78
N ASP A 59 -38.52 -16.71 -30.45
CA ASP A 59 -37.48 -16.17 -29.57
C ASP A 59 -36.26 -17.10 -29.60
N LEU A 60 -35.15 -16.64 -30.18
CA LEU A 60 -33.87 -17.35 -30.18
C LEU A 60 -32.91 -16.73 -29.15
N VAL A 61 -32.16 -17.59 -28.44
CA VAL A 61 -31.11 -17.15 -27.53
C VAL A 61 -29.80 -17.00 -28.31
N VAL A 62 -29.29 -15.78 -28.40
CA VAL A 62 -28.07 -15.43 -29.15
C VAL A 62 -27.05 -14.73 -28.25
N ASN A 63 -25.79 -14.67 -28.69
CA ASN A 63 -24.76 -13.87 -28.01
C ASN A 63 -25.11 -12.38 -28.08
N SER A 64 -24.93 -11.68 -26.96
CA SER A 64 -25.21 -10.26 -26.85
C SER A 64 -23.93 -9.45 -26.65
N ASN A 65 -23.88 -8.27 -27.25
CA ASN A 65 -22.81 -7.30 -27.07
C ASN A 65 -23.22 -6.15 -26.14
N LYS A 66 -24.34 -6.28 -25.41
CA LYS A 66 -24.94 -5.19 -24.62
C LYS A 66 -23.99 -4.59 -23.59
N MET A 67 -23.26 -5.39 -22.81
CA MET A 67 -22.26 -4.85 -21.85
C MET A 67 -21.17 -4.04 -22.55
N ARG A 68 -20.64 -4.56 -23.67
CA ARG A 68 -19.64 -3.86 -24.46
C ARG A 68 -20.17 -2.51 -24.97
N LEU A 69 -21.35 -2.51 -25.59
CA LEU A 69 -21.99 -1.29 -26.09
C LEU A 69 -22.30 -0.30 -24.96
N ASN A 70 -22.75 -0.78 -23.80
CA ASN A 70 -22.99 0.05 -22.63
C ASN A 70 -21.70 0.73 -22.14
N LEU A 71 -20.56 0.06 -22.23
CA LEU A 71 -19.25 0.59 -21.81
C LEU A 71 -18.51 1.36 -22.91
N GLU A 72 -19.03 1.35 -24.14
CA GLU A 72 -18.58 2.18 -25.25
C GLU A 72 -19.47 3.41 -25.44
N ASN A 73 -20.63 3.42 -24.80
CA ASN A 73 -21.51 4.57 -24.75
C ASN A 73 -20.86 5.74 -24.00
N ASN A 74 -20.81 6.90 -24.65
CA ASN A 74 -20.19 8.12 -24.11
C ASN A 74 -20.72 8.52 -22.73
N GLN A 75 -22.02 8.34 -22.46
CA GLN A 75 -22.61 8.70 -21.17
C GLN A 75 -22.14 7.77 -20.06
N SER A 76 -22.09 6.46 -20.31
CA SER A 76 -21.56 5.50 -19.34
C SER A 76 -20.07 5.71 -19.10
N ILE A 77 -19.28 5.94 -20.16
CA ILE A 77 -17.85 6.24 -20.04
C ILE A 77 -17.64 7.47 -19.16
N LYS A 78 -18.41 8.53 -19.37
CA LYS A 78 -18.34 9.74 -18.55
C LYS A 78 -18.65 9.44 -17.09
N ILE A 79 -19.76 8.75 -16.81
CA ILE A 79 -20.16 8.47 -15.42
C ILE A 79 -19.15 7.56 -14.70
N ILE A 80 -18.58 6.58 -15.38
CA ILE A 80 -17.54 5.71 -14.81
C ILE A 80 -16.28 6.53 -14.53
N ARG A 81 -15.85 7.40 -15.44
CA ARG A 81 -14.67 8.26 -15.23
C ARG A 81 -14.89 9.24 -14.08
N ASP A 82 -16.02 9.95 -14.08
CA ASP A 82 -16.33 10.96 -13.07
C ASP A 82 -16.38 10.32 -11.67
N ASP A 83 -16.93 9.11 -11.57
CA ASP A 83 -16.92 8.35 -10.31
C ASP A 83 -15.50 7.88 -9.94
N LEU A 84 -14.69 7.36 -10.88
CA LEU A 84 -13.30 6.99 -10.60
C LEU A 84 -12.49 8.18 -10.07
N GLU A 85 -12.60 9.33 -10.71
CA GLU A 85 -11.94 10.57 -10.29
C GLU A 85 -12.40 11.00 -8.89
N LYS A 86 -13.70 10.90 -8.60
CA LYS A 86 -14.22 11.14 -7.26
C LYS A 86 -13.60 10.19 -6.23
N GLN A 87 -13.58 8.89 -6.49
CA GLN A 87 -13.03 7.90 -5.57
C GLN A 87 -11.52 8.07 -5.36
N ILE A 88 -10.77 8.49 -6.39
CA ILE A 88 -9.35 8.84 -6.28
C ILE A 88 -9.16 10.09 -5.42
N ASN A 89 -9.99 11.12 -5.61
CA ASN A 89 -9.92 12.33 -4.80
C ASN A 89 -10.24 12.05 -3.33
N ASP A 90 -11.27 11.26 -3.05
CA ASP A 90 -11.62 10.83 -1.69
C ASP A 90 -10.45 10.08 -1.03
N MET A 91 -9.80 9.18 -1.79
CA MET A 91 -8.61 8.47 -1.33
C MET A 91 -7.42 9.41 -1.06
N ASN A 92 -7.16 10.36 -1.96
CA ASN A 92 -6.07 11.32 -1.82
C ASN A 92 -6.26 12.25 -0.62
N MET A 93 -7.50 12.64 -0.31
CA MET A 93 -7.83 13.41 0.88
C MET A 93 -7.58 12.60 2.16
N SER A 94 -8.01 11.33 2.19
CA SER A 94 -7.77 10.44 3.33
C SER A 94 -6.27 10.25 3.58
N ILE A 95 -5.50 9.91 2.53
CA ILE A 95 -4.03 9.79 2.62
C ILE A 95 -3.42 11.07 3.21
N SER A 96 -3.77 12.24 2.68
CA SER A 96 -3.21 13.52 3.14
C SER A 96 -3.52 13.79 4.62
N SER A 97 -4.72 13.45 5.07
CA SER A 97 -5.12 13.63 6.46
C SER A 97 -4.31 12.72 7.39
N LYS A 98 -4.21 11.44 7.04
CA LYS A 98 -3.55 10.42 7.85
C LYS A 98 -2.03 10.61 7.92
N THR A 99 -1.40 10.99 6.80
CA THR A 99 0.04 11.30 6.79
C THR A 99 0.35 12.55 7.63
N LYS A 100 -0.50 13.58 7.55
CA LYS A 100 -0.36 14.78 8.37
C LYS A 100 -0.48 14.47 9.86
N GLU A 101 -1.43 13.61 10.24
CA GLU A 101 -1.62 13.18 11.63
C GLU A 101 -0.39 12.43 12.16
N LEU A 102 0.15 11.50 11.37
CA LEU A 102 1.37 10.76 11.71
C LEU A 102 2.56 11.70 11.99
N PHE A 103 2.73 12.75 11.18
CA PHE A 103 3.82 13.72 11.32
C PHE A 103 3.57 14.81 12.36
N ALA A 104 2.31 15.04 12.77
CA ALA A 104 1.97 16.00 13.81
C ALA A 104 2.62 15.66 15.17
N VAL A 105 2.85 14.37 15.43
CA VAL A 105 3.56 13.90 16.64
C VAL A 105 4.95 14.53 16.74
N ALA A 106 5.73 14.49 15.65
CA ALA A 106 7.05 15.09 15.60
C ALA A 106 7.03 16.62 15.77
N ASN A 107 6.02 17.29 15.18
CA ASN A 107 5.85 18.74 15.35
C ASN A 107 5.56 19.13 16.80
N ASN A 108 4.83 18.29 17.55
CA ASN A 108 4.52 18.54 18.95
C ASN A 108 5.71 18.21 19.88
N ASN A 109 6.50 17.20 19.52
CA ASN A 109 7.63 16.75 20.34
C ASN A 109 8.92 17.52 20.06
N ILE A 110 8.98 18.35 19.01
CA ILE A 110 10.23 19.00 18.61
C ILE A 110 10.81 19.90 19.71
N ASP A 111 9.99 20.63 20.46
CA ASP A 111 10.48 21.47 21.54
C ASP A 111 11.02 20.62 22.71
N ILE A 112 10.34 19.53 23.06
CA ILE A 112 10.81 18.58 24.09
C ILE A 112 12.13 17.93 23.66
N PHE A 113 12.25 17.58 22.38
CA PHE A 113 13.48 17.06 21.80
C PHE A 113 14.61 18.10 21.87
N LEU A 114 14.34 19.37 21.53
CA LEU A 114 15.34 20.44 21.59
C LEU A 114 15.75 20.76 23.03
N ASP A 115 14.82 20.77 23.98
CA ASP A 115 15.11 20.99 25.40
C ASP A 115 16.03 19.89 25.95
N PHE A 116 15.87 18.65 25.47
CA PHE A 116 16.79 17.57 25.78
C PHE A 116 18.15 17.76 25.10
N HIS A 117 18.18 18.02 23.78
CA HIS A 117 19.41 18.23 23.01
C HIS A 117 20.26 19.36 23.60
N TYR A 118 19.62 20.47 23.98
CA TYR A 118 20.24 21.62 24.64
C TYR A 118 20.33 21.46 26.17
N SER A 119 20.45 20.23 26.66
CA SER A 119 20.77 19.94 28.05
C SER A 119 22.11 19.25 28.16
N VAL A 120 22.83 19.50 29.27
CA VAL A 120 24.11 18.83 29.56
C VAL A 120 23.95 17.31 29.51
N ILE A 121 22.88 16.77 30.09
CA ILE A 121 22.60 15.33 30.08
C ILE A 121 22.34 14.83 28.65
N GLY A 122 21.64 15.62 27.83
CA GLY A 122 21.35 15.27 26.46
C GLY A 122 22.58 15.13 25.58
N GLU A 123 23.51 16.10 25.66
CA GLU A 123 24.78 16.07 24.94
C GLU A 123 25.54 14.75 25.22
N TYR A 124 25.69 14.37 26.50
CA TYR A 124 26.36 13.11 26.86
C TYR A 124 25.61 11.85 26.39
N VAL A 125 24.27 11.85 26.44
CA VAL A 125 23.47 10.71 25.99
C VAL A 125 23.50 10.56 24.47
N GLU A 126 23.46 11.66 23.71
CA GLU A 126 23.55 11.65 22.25
C GLU A 126 24.93 11.18 21.78
N LEU A 127 26.01 11.66 22.41
CA LEU A 127 27.37 11.17 22.19
C LEU A 127 27.52 9.68 22.50
N GLY A 128 26.96 9.23 23.63
CA GLY A 128 26.95 7.82 24.01
C GLY A 128 26.22 6.95 22.98
N ASN A 129 25.02 7.36 22.57
CA ASN A 129 24.24 6.66 21.55
C ASN A 129 24.95 6.66 20.19
N MET A 130 25.63 7.74 19.81
CA MET A 130 26.42 7.81 18.60
C MET A 130 27.60 6.84 18.63
N ALA A 131 28.31 6.76 19.75
CA ALA A 131 29.44 5.85 19.93
C ALA A 131 29.04 4.36 19.83
N VAL A 132 27.81 4.01 20.20
CA VAL A 132 27.27 2.64 20.09
C VAL A 132 26.40 2.42 18.85
N GLY A 133 26.29 3.40 17.94
CA GLY A 133 25.52 3.28 16.70
C GLY A 133 23.99 3.24 16.87
N LYS A 134 23.46 3.87 17.93
CA LYS A 134 22.03 3.93 18.28
C LYS A 134 21.43 5.33 18.23
N ILE A 135 22.13 6.30 17.65
CA ILE A 135 21.66 7.69 17.62
C ILE A 135 20.38 7.85 16.80
N GLU A 136 20.21 7.09 15.72
CA GLU A 136 18.98 7.08 14.92
C GLU A 136 17.77 6.60 15.74
N GLU A 137 17.88 5.46 16.42
CA GLU A 137 16.84 4.92 17.30
C GLU A 137 16.47 5.92 18.42
N HIS A 138 17.49 6.58 18.99
CA HIS A 138 17.28 7.58 20.03
C HIS A 138 16.48 8.79 19.54
N ILE A 139 16.82 9.32 18.37
CA ILE A 139 16.11 10.46 17.75
C ILE A 139 14.68 10.05 17.38
N GLU A 140 14.50 8.85 16.81
CA GLU A 140 13.18 8.32 16.46
C GLU A 140 12.28 8.30 17.69
N ASN A 141 12.75 7.69 18.79
CA ASN A 141 11.96 7.56 20.01
C ASN A 141 11.62 8.92 20.63
N ARG A 142 12.55 9.89 20.61
CA ARG A 142 12.28 11.23 21.16
C ARG A 142 11.38 12.09 20.29
N LEU A 143 11.53 12.02 18.97
CA LEU A 143 10.80 12.88 18.06
C LEU A 143 9.43 12.30 17.73
N PHE A 144 9.36 11.00 17.45
CA PHE A 144 8.15 10.34 16.98
C PHE A 144 7.46 9.44 18.03
N GLY A 145 8.17 9.09 19.10
CA GLY A 145 7.69 8.14 20.12
C GLY A 145 8.07 6.70 19.79
N GLU A 146 8.20 5.87 20.83
CA GLU A 146 8.53 4.44 20.69
C GLU A 146 7.45 3.65 19.91
N ASP A 147 6.23 4.15 19.87
CA ASP A 147 5.08 3.55 19.19
C ASP A 147 4.94 4.01 17.72
N PHE A 148 5.89 4.77 17.19
CA PHE A 148 5.82 5.33 15.83
C PHE A 148 5.62 4.25 14.76
N ASN A 149 6.36 3.16 14.83
CA ASN A 149 6.25 2.07 13.85
C ASN A 149 4.85 1.43 13.86
N ILE A 150 4.25 1.28 15.05
CA ILE A 150 2.88 0.78 15.20
C ILE A 150 1.88 1.78 14.62
N LYS A 151 2.05 3.09 14.87
CA LYS A 151 1.20 4.14 14.29
C LYS A 151 1.29 4.18 12.76
N MET A 152 2.49 4.04 12.21
CA MET A 152 2.70 3.96 10.76
C MET A 152 1.99 2.74 10.15
N GLU A 153 2.12 1.57 10.78
CA GLU A 153 1.45 0.35 10.34
C GLU A 153 -0.08 0.51 10.38
N ASN A 154 -0.62 1.06 11.46
CA ASN A 154 -2.05 1.35 11.59
C ASN A 154 -2.54 2.34 10.52
N MET A 155 -1.78 3.41 10.28
CA MET A 155 -2.07 4.38 9.22
C MET A 155 -2.16 3.69 7.85
N LEU A 156 -1.21 2.81 7.52
CA LEU A 156 -1.21 2.09 6.25
C LEU A 156 -2.37 1.09 6.15
N ASN A 157 -2.74 0.44 7.25
CA ASN A 157 -3.89 -0.45 7.32
C ASN A 157 -5.20 0.31 7.09
N GLU A 158 -5.36 1.48 7.69
CA GLU A 158 -6.53 2.35 7.45
C GLU A 158 -6.61 2.82 6.01
N ILE A 159 -5.48 3.26 5.43
CA ILE A 159 -5.41 3.61 4.00
C ILE A 159 -5.81 2.39 3.13
N SER A 160 -5.35 1.18 3.47
CA SER A 160 -5.75 -0.04 2.75
C SER A 160 -7.27 -0.29 2.85
N ILE A 161 -7.89 -0.06 4.01
CA ILE A 161 -9.35 -0.17 4.20
C ILE A 161 -10.09 0.86 3.33
N ASP A 162 -9.64 2.12 3.31
CA ASP A 162 -10.22 3.18 2.49
C ASP A 162 -10.14 2.85 0.99
N TYR A 163 -8.99 2.35 0.54
CA TYR A 163 -8.81 1.88 -0.83
C TYR A 163 -9.84 0.81 -1.20
N GLN A 164 -10.08 -0.16 -0.31
CA GLN A 164 -11.06 -1.22 -0.54
C GLN A 164 -12.48 -0.67 -0.65
N TYR A 165 -12.83 0.24 0.25
CA TYR A 165 -14.14 0.89 0.25
C TYR A 165 -14.37 1.66 -1.06
N ASN A 166 -13.45 2.56 -1.41
CA ASN A 166 -13.55 3.41 -2.60
C ASN A 166 -13.62 2.58 -3.90
N LEU A 167 -12.82 1.52 -3.99
CA LEU A 167 -12.82 0.66 -5.17
C LEU A 167 -14.09 -0.19 -5.27
N LYS A 168 -14.65 -0.62 -4.13
CA LYS A 168 -15.95 -1.32 -4.09
C LYS A 168 -17.09 -0.41 -4.51
N GLU A 169 -17.10 0.86 -4.08
CA GLU A 169 -18.09 1.84 -4.56
C GLU A 169 -17.95 2.07 -6.07
N HIS A 170 -16.72 2.20 -6.57
CA HIS A 170 -16.47 2.33 -8.00
C HIS A 170 -17.00 1.14 -8.81
N LEU A 171 -16.75 -0.08 -8.31
CA LEU A 171 -17.24 -1.30 -8.92
C LEU A 171 -18.76 -1.35 -9.01
N LYS A 172 -19.50 -0.85 -8.01
CA LYS A 172 -20.97 -0.79 -8.06
C LYS A 172 -21.45 0.09 -9.22
N VAL A 173 -20.80 1.23 -9.45
CA VAL A 173 -21.11 2.12 -10.57
C VAL A 173 -20.83 1.44 -11.90
N MET A 174 -19.64 0.85 -12.06
CA MET A 174 -19.27 0.10 -13.27
C MET A 174 -20.25 -1.05 -13.54
N HIS A 175 -20.58 -1.83 -12.51
CA HIS A 175 -21.50 -2.95 -12.58
C HIS A 175 -22.88 -2.51 -13.07
N THR A 176 -23.41 -1.44 -12.47
CA THR A 176 -24.72 -0.86 -12.82
C THR A 176 -24.73 -0.40 -14.27
N ARG A 177 -23.67 0.28 -14.73
CA ARG A 177 -23.57 0.79 -16.10
C ARG A 177 -23.39 -0.32 -17.13
N ALA A 178 -22.55 -1.31 -16.85
CA ALA A 178 -22.32 -2.44 -17.74
C ALA A 178 -23.61 -3.25 -17.99
N LYS A 179 -24.45 -3.42 -16.96
CA LYS A 179 -25.64 -4.29 -17.03
C LYS A 179 -26.93 -3.65 -17.53
N ILE A 180 -26.90 -2.40 -18.00
CA ILE A 180 -28.11 -1.75 -18.54
C ILE A 180 -28.73 -2.61 -19.66
N GLY A 181 -29.99 -3.03 -19.49
CA GLY A 181 -30.71 -3.84 -20.48
C GLY A 181 -30.21 -5.29 -20.65
N VAL A 182 -29.34 -5.77 -19.77
CA VAL A 182 -28.91 -7.17 -19.72
C VAL A 182 -29.91 -7.98 -18.90
N ASP A 183 -30.42 -9.07 -19.48
CA ASP A 183 -31.27 -10.04 -18.79
C ASP A 183 -30.43 -10.78 -17.74
N SER A 184 -30.61 -10.43 -16.47
CA SER A 184 -29.80 -10.97 -15.37
C SER A 184 -30.15 -12.42 -15.03
N GLU A 185 -31.36 -12.88 -15.34
CA GLU A 185 -31.77 -14.26 -15.09
C GLU A 185 -31.11 -15.19 -16.13
N LEU A 186 -31.22 -14.82 -17.41
CA LEU A 186 -30.60 -15.54 -18.52
C LEU A 186 -29.07 -15.62 -18.39
N ASN A 187 -28.45 -14.60 -17.78
CA ASN A 187 -27.00 -14.45 -17.67
C ASN A 187 -26.45 -14.67 -16.26
N SER A 188 -27.26 -15.18 -15.32
CA SER A 188 -26.90 -15.30 -13.90
C SER A 188 -25.56 -16.01 -13.66
N GLY A 189 -25.30 -17.12 -14.37
CA GLY A 189 -24.03 -17.85 -14.29
C GLY A 189 -22.83 -17.06 -14.80
N ALA A 190 -22.96 -16.43 -15.97
CA ALA A 190 -21.89 -15.63 -16.59
C ALA A 190 -21.57 -14.38 -15.74
N ILE A 191 -22.60 -13.70 -15.24
CA ILE A 191 -22.47 -12.53 -14.37
C ILE A 191 -21.79 -12.92 -13.05
N LYS A 192 -22.21 -14.02 -12.41
CA LYS A 192 -21.61 -14.47 -11.15
C LYS A 192 -20.13 -14.85 -11.30
N TYR A 193 -19.78 -15.53 -12.40
CA TYR A 193 -18.39 -15.83 -12.72
C TYR A 193 -17.55 -14.56 -12.91
N LEU A 194 -18.07 -13.61 -13.70
CA LEU A 194 -17.44 -12.33 -13.96
C LEU A 194 -17.19 -11.53 -12.68
N GLU A 195 -18.21 -11.41 -11.82
CA GLU A 195 -18.09 -10.72 -10.53
C GLU A 195 -17.05 -11.39 -9.62
N GLY A 196 -17.06 -12.72 -9.55
CA GLY A 196 -16.08 -13.48 -8.77
C GLY A 196 -14.64 -13.30 -9.28
N ASP A 197 -14.46 -13.26 -10.60
CA ASP A 197 -13.17 -13.06 -11.24
C ASP A 197 -12.63 -11.63 -11.04
N ILE A 198 -13.50 -10.61 -11.15
CA ILE A 198 -13.18 -9.22 -10.80
C ILE A 198 -12.79 -9.11 -9.32
N HIS A 199 -13.56 -9.76 -8.42
CA HIS A 199 -13.28 -9.75 -6.99
C HIS A 199 -11.95 -10.45 -6.66
N LYS A 200 -11.63 -11.56 -7.33
CA LYS A 200 -10.33 -12.24 -7.17
C LYS A 200 -9.17 -11.34 -7.57
N HIS A 201 -9.28 -10.64 -8.70
CA HIS A 201 -8.25 -9.69 -9.14
C HIS A 201 -8.10 -8.51 -8.18
N PHE A 202 -9.21 -8.02 -7.61
CA PHE A 202 -9.19 -7.01 -6.56
C PHE A 202 -8.37 -7.46 -5.34
N LEU A 203 -8.65 -8.66 -4.80
CA LEU A 203 -7.90 -9.20 -3.65
C LEU A 203 -6.42 -9.40 -3.96
N LEU A 204 -6.08 -9.87 -5.16
CA LEU A 204 -4.69 -10.05 -5.60
C LEU A 204 -3.94 -8.73 -5.74
N GLN A 205 -4.60 -7.66 -6.21
CA GLN A 205 -3.98 -6.34 -6.30
C GLN A 205 -3.76 -5.73 -4.91
N GLN A 206 -4.73 -5.86 -4.01
CA GLN A 206 -4.61 -5.39 -2.64
C GLN A 206 -3.40 -5.99 -1.91
N GLY A 207 -3.19 -7.31 -2.01
CA GLY A 207 -2.05 -7.97 -1.38
C GLY A 207 -0.68 -7.48 -1.88
N LYS A 208 -0.60 -6.90 -3.08
CA LYS A 208 0.62 -6.30 -3.63
C LYS A 208 0.89 -4.87 -3.14
N LEU A 209 -0.15 -4.13 -2.74
CA LEU A 209 -0.02 -2.75 -2.26
C LEU A 209 0.51 -2.68 -0.82
N ALA A 210 0.20 -3.69 0.01
CA ALA A 210 0.59 -3.73 1.43
C ALA A 210 2.11 -3.82 1.66
N THR A 211 2.90 -4.33 0.71
CA THR A 211 4.32 -4.66 0.94
C THR A 211 5.31 -3.57 0.53
N ILE A 212 4.88 -2.55 -0.23
CA ILE A 212 5.81 -1.67 -0.96
C ILE A 212 6.22 -0.42 -0.15
N ILE A 213 5.51 -0.05 0.92
CA ILE A 213 5.61 1.32 1.47
C ILE A 213 6.33 1.41 2.83
N MET A 214 6.28 0.40 3.69
CA MET A 214 6.83 0.49 5.07
C MET A 214 8.35 0.75 5.14
N ALA A 215 9.15 0.25 4.19
CA ALA A 215 10.60 0.20 4.37
C ALA A 215 11.37 1.52 4.07
N THR A 216 10.74 2.54 3.47
CA THR A 216 11.51 3.58 2.75
C THR A 216 11.53 4.99 3.35
N ILE A 217 10.74 5.28 4.39
CA ILE A 217 10.31 6.66 4.66
C ILE A 217 10.84 7.20 5.99
N THR A 218 10.72 6.47 7.10
CA THR A 218 11.20 6.94 8.41
C THR A 218 12.71 7.07 8.48
N SER A 219 13.42 6.11 7.89
CA SER A 219 14.89 6.02 7.95
C SER A 219 15.60 7.23 7.35
N LYS A 220 14.99 7.94 6.39
CA LYS A 220 15.61 9.10 5.74
C LYS A 220 15.56 10.37 6.59
N ILE A 221 14.45 10.64 7.26
CA ILE A 221 14.32 11.80 8.16
C ILE A 221 15.31 11.65 9.30
N ILE A 222 15.25 10.51 9.99
CA ILE A 222 16.06 10.21 11.16
C ILE A 222 17.54 10.33 10.79
N LYS A 223 17.95 9.77 9.65
CA LYS A 223 19.33 9.88 9.17
C LYS A 223 19.77 11.33 8.92
N ILE A 224 18.92 12.19 8.37
CA ILE A 224 19.26 13.61 8.14
C ILE A 224 19.41 14.34 9.48
N ILE A 225 18.52 14.08 10.44
CA ILE A 225 18.62 14.69 11.78
C ILE A 225 19.88 14.16 12.50
N ALA A 226 20.11 12.84 12.49
CA ALA A 226 21.28 12.20 13.09
C ALA A 226 22.59 12.75 12.53
N THR A 227 22.69 12.90 11.21
CA THR A 227 23.87 13.49 10.56
C THR A 227 24.09 14.96 10.96
N LYS A 228 23.02 15.75 11.11
CA LYS A 228 23.13 17.14 11.60
C LYS A 228 23.56 17.23 13.06
N LEU A 229 23.03 16.35 13.92
CA LEU A 229 23.49 16.22 15.30
C LEU A 229 24.97 15.81 15.36
N ALA A 230 25.37 14.80 14.58
CA ALA A 230 26.75 14.34 14.51
C ALA A 230 27.74 15.44 14.11
N VAL A 231 27.38 16.29 13.14
CA VAL A 231 28.20 17.45 12.76
C VAL A 231 28.31 18.47 13.91
N LYS A 232 27.20 18.78 14.59
CA LYS A 232 27.20 19.71 15.73
C LYS A 232 28.08 19.21 16.88
N GLU A 233 27.87 17.98 17.32
CA GLU A 233 28.64 17.33 18.38
C GLU A 233 30.14 17.29 18.08
N ALA A 234 30.52 16.98 16.83
CA ALA A 234 31.92 16.99 16.40
C ALA A 234 32.57 18.39 16.48
N THR A 235 31.82 19.45 16.19
CA THR A 235 32.31 20.84 16.31
C THR A 235 32.45 21.30 17.76
N ILE A 236 31.57 20.85 18.67
CA ILE A 236 31.67 21.16 20.10
C ILE A 236 32.88 20.44 20.71
N ILE A 237 33.11 19.16 20.41
CA ILE A 237 34.30 18.44 20.89
C ILE A 237 35.59 19.05 20.32
N GLY A 238 35.59 19.42 19.03
CA GLY A 238 36.72 20.10 18.40
C GLY A 238 37.01 21.50 18.98
N SER A 239 35.96 22.23 19.40
CA SER A 239 36.08 23.54 20.05
C SER A 239 36.40 23.47 21.54
N LYS A 240 35.92 22.45 22.28
CA LYS A 240 36.31 22.13 23.67
C LYS A 240 37.79 21.75 23.77
N ALA A 241 38.36 21.13 22.73
CA ALA A 241 39.81 20.90 22.61
C ALA A 241 40.62 22.16 22.25
N SER A 242 40.00 23.16 21.62
CA SER A 242 40.66 24.41 21.16
C SER A 242 40.33 25.67 21.99
N THR A 243 39.46 25.59 23.01
CA THR A 243 39.19 26.69 23.96
C THR A 243 40.31 26.96 24.98
N LYS A 244 41.51 26.38 24.77
CA LYS A 244 42.73 26.84 25.45
C LYS A 244 43.19 28.24 25.03
N VAL A 245 42.49 28.93 24.13
CA VAL A 245 42.82 30.30 23.72
C VAL A 245 41.59 31.20 23.82
N GLY A 246 41.31 31.77 25.01
CA GLY A 246 40.31 32.85 25.07
C GLY A 246 39.86 33.35 26.45
N ILE A 247 39.80 32.53 27.49
CA ILE A 247 39.42 33.03 28.84
C ILE A 247 40.67 33.51 29.57
N LYS A 248 41.18 34.68 29.16
CA LYS A 248 41.92 35.53 30.09
C LYS A 248 40.88 36.39 30.82
N SER A 249 40.69 36.10 32.11
CA SER A 249 40.31 37.07 33.15
C SER A 249 39.13 38.01 32.85
N ALA A 250 37.94 37.69 33.35
CA ALA A 250 36.95 38.71 33.75
C ALA A 250 35.99 38.16 34.83
N ALA A 251 36.49 38.14 36.07
CA ALA A 251 35.76 38.57 37.25
C ALA A 251 34.24 38.30 37.36
N ILE A 252 33.81 37.04 37.53
CA ILE A 252 32.53 36.74 38.20
C ILE A 252 32.67 35.47 39.06
N ILE A 253 33.41 35.56 40.17
CA ILE A 253 33.04 34.90 41.43
C ILE A 253 33.40 35.90 42.53
N SER A 254 32.64 36.98 42.60
CA SER A 254 32.67 37.87 43.76
C SER A 254 32.10 37.11 44.96
N GLY A 255 32.98 36.61 45.83
CA GLY A 255 32.62 36.36 47.22
C GLY A 255 32.78 34.93 47.75
N VAL A 256 33.92 34.27 47.56
CA VAL A 256 34.49 33.44 48.62
C VAL A 256 35.99 33.70 48.67
N SER A 257 36.41 34.38 49.73
CA SER A 257 37.79 34.74 50.02
C SER A 257 38.67 33.51 50.20
N ALA A 258 39.81 33.52 49.49
CA ALA A 258 41.11 32.97 49.88
C ALA A 258 41.15 31.53 50.45
N GLY A 259 41.56 30.58 49.62
CA GLY A 259 42.04 29.27 50.11
C GLY A 259 42.32 28.29 48.98
N THR A 260 43.56 28.28 48.49
CA THR A 260 44.14 27.36 47.49
C THR A 260 43.63 27.51 46.05
N ILE A 261 44.39 28.28 45.26
CA ILE A 261 44.39 28.19 43.80
C ILE A 261 44.97 26.84 43.43
N CYS A 262 44.10 25.91 43.09
CA CYS A 262 44.47 24.65 42.47
C CYS A 262 44.72 24.98 40.98
N GLY A 263 45.97 24.87 40.53
CA GLY A 263 46.36 25.15 39.14
C GLY A 263 45.70 24.22 38.11
N PRO A 264 46.00 24.34 36.80
CA PRO A 264 45.17 23.86 35.68
C PRO A 264 45.11 22.33 35.45
N LEU A 265 45.26 21.51 36.50
CA LEU A 265 45.13 20.05 36.51
C LEU A 265 44.38 19.57 37.79
N VAL A 266 43.25 20.21 38.12
CA VAL A 266 42.48 19.97 39.36
C VAL A 266 41.63 18.70 39.26
N TRP A 267 42.25 17.53 39.38
CA TRP A 267 41.53 16.33 39.83
C TRP A 267 41.77 16.04 41.32
N VAL A 268 42.66 16.81 41.98
CA VAL A 268 43.23 16.44 43.30
C VAL A 268 42.71 17.27 44.49
N CYS A 269 42.12 18.45 44.29
CA CYS A 269 41.93 19.38 45.42
C CYS A 269 40.53 19.47 46.02
N SER A 270 39.51 18.92 45.36
CA SER A 270 38.23 18.55 45.97
C SER A 270 37.40 17.90 44.86
N PRO A 271 37.00 16.62 44.98
CA PRO A 271 36.17 15.97 43.96
C PRO A 271 34.86 16.73 43.76
N ILE A 272 34.33 17.38 44.79
CA ILE A 272 33.08 18.14 44.75
C ILE A 272 33.22 19.43 43.93
N ALA A 273 34.31 20.20 44.13
CA ALA A 273 34.51 21.46 43.41
C ALA A 273 34.87 21.23 41.92
N ALA A 274 35.65 20.18 41.62
CA ALA A 274 36.01 19.82 40.25
C ALA A 274 34.78 19.35 39.45
N THR A 275 33.87 18.55 40.04
CA THR A 275 32.63 18.14 39.38
C THR A 275 31.71 19.33 39.11
N VAL A 276 31.55 20.27 40.06
CA VAL A 276 30.70 21.45 39.87
C VAL A 276 31.26 22.38 38.79
N LEU A 277 32.57 22.55 38.70
CA LEU A 277 33.24 23.34 37.66
C LEU A 277 33.15 22.70 36.27
N TRP A 278 33.26 21.37 36.17
CA TRP A 278 33.15 20.64 34.91
C TRP A 278 31.73 20.75 34.33
N PHE A 279 30.72 20.35 35.11
CA PHE A 279 29.32 20.42 34.68
C PHE A 279 28.81 21.86 34.54
N GLY A 280 29.36 22.82 35.30
CA GLY A 280 29.04 24.24 35.18
C GLY A 280 29.58 24.87 33.89
N THR A 281 30.78 24.49 33.46
CA THR A 281 31.35 24.93 32.17
C THR A 281 30.55 24.36 31.01
N ASP A 282 30.18 23.08 31.07
CA ASP A 282 29.31 22.45 30.08
C ASP A 282 27.95 23.14 30.00
N ALA A 283 27.32 23.44 31.14
CA ALA A 283 26.03 24.13 31.19
C ALA A 283 26.07 25.53 30.53
N ILE A 284 27.15 26.29 30.72
CA ILE A 284 27.33 27.59 30.07
C ILE A 284 27.47 27.43 28.56
N VAL A 285 28.33 26.51 28.10
CA VAL A 285 28.55 26.25 26.67
C VAL A 285 27.24 25.84 25.99
N VAL A 286 26.49 24.92 26.60
CA VAL A 286 25.18 24.47 26.11
C VAL A 286 24.17 25.62 26.04
N SER A 287 24.09 26.47 27.08
CA SER A 287 23.15 27.61 27.08
C SER A 287 23.46 28.66 26.00
N VAL A 288 24.75 28.86 25.69
CA VAL A 288 25.18 29.74 24.60
C VAL A 288 24.84 29.13 23.25
N ASP A 289 25.07 27.82 23.07
CA ASP A 289 24.73 27.12 21.83
C ASP A 289 23.22 27.11 21.60
N GLU A 290 22.41 26.91 22.65
CA GLU A 290 20.96 26.99 22.59
C GLU A 290 20.51 28.35 22.05
N LYS A 291 20.97 29.44 22.67
CA LYS A 291 20.56 30.80 22.30
C LYS A 291 20.92 31.16 20.85
N LEU A 292 22.03 30.62 20.33
CA LEU A 292 22.50 30.92 18.98
C LEU A 292 21.89 30.01 17.91
N ASN A 293 21.64 28.74 18.23
CA ASN A 293 21.34 27.73 17.23
C ASN A 293 19.97 27.07 17.37
N ARG A 294 19.25 27.22 18.48
CA ARG A 294 17.97 26.50 18.73
C ARG A 294 16.95 26.75 17.63
N ASP A 295 16.67 28.00 17.30
CA ASP A 295 15.66 28.35 16.30
C ASP A 295 16.04 27.91 14.88
N LYS A 296 17.32 28.06 14.54
CA LYS A 296 17.84 27.60 13.24
C LYS A 296 17.71 26.08 13.12
N PHE A 297 18.12 25.34 14.15
CA PHE A 297 18.07 23.89 14.16
C PHE A 297 16.63 23.36 14.16
N LYS A 298 15.75 23.98 14.95
CA LYS A 298 14.30 23.73 14.92
C LYS A 298 13.74 23.87 13.51
N LYS A 299 14.01 25.00 12.85
CA LYS A 299 13.53 25.28 11.49
C LYS A 299 14.04 24.27 10.48
N GLU A 300 15.30 23.84 10.62
CA GLU A 300 15.88 22.81 9.77
C GLU A 300 15.18 21.45 9.94
N ILE A 301 14.91 21.03 11.18
CA ILE A 301 14.16 19.79 11.46
C ILE A 301 12.74 19.89 10.89
N LEU A 302 12.00 20.97 11.18
CA LEU A 302 10.64 21.17 10.68
C LEU A 302 10.57 21.19 9.14
N SER A 303 11.55 21.82 8.49
CA SER A 303 11.66 21.82 7.03
C SER A 303 11.84 20.40 6.48
N GLU A 304 12.71 19.59 7.08
CA GLU A 304 12.92 18.21 6.62
C GLU A 304 11.73 17.30 6.93
N LEU A 305 11.08 17.47 8.08
CA LEU A 305 9.82 16.78 8.41
C LEU A 305 8.75 17.07 7.36
N SER A 306 8.52 18.35 7.05
CA SER A 306 7.51 18.78 6.07
C SER A 306 7.80 18.23 4.66
N LYS A 307 9.06 18.27 4.21
CA LYS A 307 9.44 17.67 2.91
C LYS A 307 9.12 16.18 2.84
N GLN A 308 9.32 15.47 3.95
CA GLN A 308 9.16 14.02 3.99
C GLN A 308 7.70 13.61 4.14
N GLU A 309 6.91 14.38 4.89
CA GLU A 309 5.44 14.29 4.89
C GLU A 309 4.88 14.44 3.46
N ILE A 310 5.29 15.48 2.73
CA ILE A 310 4.87 15.72 1.34
C ILE A 310 5.30 14.57 0.42
N ASN A 311 6.54 14.09 0.56
CA ASN A 311 7.05 12.99 -0.25
C ASN A 311 6.31 11.67 0.00
N LEU A 312 6.03 11.35 1.27
CA LEU A 312 5.23 10.18 1.65
C LEU A 312 3.82 10.28 1.06
N THR A 313 3.16 11.42 1.29
CA THR A 313 1.81 11.70 0.80
C THR A 313 1.73 11.50 -0.70
N LYS A 314 2.64 12.12 -1.47
CA LYS A 314 2.67 11.99 -2.93
C LYS A 314 2.92 10.56 -3.40
N ARG A 315 3.82 9.81 -2.76
CA ARG A 315 4.09 8.41 -3.12
C ARG A 315 2.86 7.54 -2.90
N LEU A 316 2.21 7.69 -1.73
CA LEU A 316 0.98 6.98 -1.42
C LEU A 316 -0.12 7.32 -2.42
N GLN A 317 -0.37 8.60 -2.67
CA GLN A 317 -1.39 9.08 -3.61
C GLN A 317 -1.15 8.52 -5.01
N SER A 318 0.08 8.60 -5.54
CA SER A 318 0.42 8.03 -6.85
C SER A 318 0.17 6.53 -6.85
N HIS A 319 0.69 5.81 -5.85
CA HIS A 319 0.62 4.35 -5.82
C HIS A 319 -0.83 3.84 -5.81
N TYR A 320 -1.69 4.44 -4.99
CA TYR A 320 -3.10 4.06 -4.90
C TYR A 320 -3.91 4.55 -6.11
N SER A 321 -3.66 5.76 -6.62
CA SER A 321 -4.34 6.27 -7.82
C SER A 321 -4.04 5.40 -9.04
N ASP A 322 -2.77 5.04 -9.25
CA ASP A 322 -2.34 4.18 -10.35
C ASP A 322 -2.97 2.78 -10.26
N ALA A 323 -3.05 2.24 -9.04
CA ALA A 323 -3.73 0.97 -8.78
C ALA A 323 -5.22 1.03 -9.09
N MET A 324 -5.93 2.09 -8.68
CA MET A 324 -7.35 2.28 -8.97
C MET A 324 -7.63 2.41 -10.47
N ILE A 325 -6.80 3.17 -11.20
CA ILE A 325 -6.91 3.32 -12.66
C ILE A 325 -6.67 1.99 -13.36
N SER A 326 -5.60 1.28 -13.00
CA SER A 326 -5.26 -0.03 -13.56
C SER A 326 -6.37 -1.05 -13.33
N PHE A 327 -6.90 -1.09 -12.11
CA PHE A 327 -8.03 -1.95 -11.76
C PHE A 327 -9.28 -1.62 -12.56
N SER A 328 -9.68 -0.34 -12.64
CA SER A 328 -10.86 0.10 -13.38
C SER A 328 -10.77 -0.32 -14.85
N ASN A 329 -9.63 -0.08 -15.50
CA ASN A 329 -9.40 -0.50 -16.88
C ASN A 329 -9.52 -2.01 -17.07
N GLN A 330 -8.93 -2.81 -16.17
CA GLN A 330 -9.05 -4.28 -16.24
C GLN A 330 -10.49 -4.75 -16.05
N ALA A 331 -11.22 -4.15 -15.11
CA ALA A 331 -12.62 -4.48 -14.88
C ALA A 331 -13.48 -4.11 -16.10
N ILE A 332 -13.24 -2.97 -16.76
CA ILE A 332 -13.91 -2.60 -18.02
C ILE A 332 -13.69 -3.66 -19.09
N LEU A 333 -12.44 -4.12 -19.29
CA LEU A 333 -12.13 -5.16 -20.26
C LEU A 333 -12.89 -6.46 -19.97
N LYS A 334 -12.89 -6.91 -18.72
CA LYS A 334 -13.63 -8.12 -18.31
C LYS A 334 -15.14 -8.00 -18.58
N TYR A 335 -15.74 -6.84 -18.32
CA TYR A 335 -17.15 -6.60 -18.67
C TYR A 335 -17.39 -6.59 -20.19
N LYS A 336 -16.48 -6.03 -20.98
CA LYS A 336 -16.60 -6.00 -22.46
C LYS A 336 -16.50 -7.39 -23.09
N GLU A 337 -15.70 -8.27 -22.51
CA GLU A 337 -15.44 -9.62 -23.01
C GLU A 337 -16.40 -10.68 -22.44
N ALA A 338 -17.30 -10.30 -21.54
CA ALA A 338 -18.21 -11.22 -20.88
C ALA A 338 -19.17 -11.90 -21.88
N PRO A 339 -19.27 -13.25 -21.88
CA PRO A 339 -20.10 -14.00 -22.83
C PRO A 339 -21.58 -13.98 -22.39
N ILE A 340 -22.22 -12.82 -22.55
CA ILE A 340 -23.63 -12.61 -22.26
C ILE A 340 -24.53 -12.99 -23.45
N LYS A 341 -25.75 -13.38 -23.13
CA LYS A 341 -26.79 -13.84 -24.05
C LYS A 341 -28.00 -12.92 -23.98
N GLU A 342 -28.77 -12.88 -25.06
CA GLU A 342 -30.08 -12.22 -25.11
C GLU A 342 -31.09 -13.01 -25.93
N LYS A 343 -32.38 -12.75 -25.68
CA LYS A 343 -33.47 -13.27 -26.50
C LYS A 343 -33.71 -12.30 -27.65
N LYS A 344 -33.62 -12.79 -28.88
CA LYS A 344 -33.91 -12.04 -30.10
C LYS A 344 -35.12 -12.67 -30.79
N ARG A 345 -36.16 -11.87 -31.02
CA ARG A 345 -37.27 -12.26 -31.88
C ARG A 345 -36.80 -12.28 -33.32
N MET A 346 -36.95 -13.41 -33.99
CA MET A 346 -36.66 -13.56 -35.41
C MET A 346 -37.85 -14.17 -36.11
N THR A 347 -38.08 -13.74 -37.35
CA THR A 347 -39.02 -14.40 -38.24
C THR A 347 -38.40 -15.66 -38.84
N ILE A 348 -39.20 -16.67 -39.14
CA ILE A 348 -38.72 -17.92 -39.79
C ILE A 348 -37.93 -17.63 -41.07
N ARG A 349 -38.25 -16.55 -41.80
CA ARG A 349 -37.52 -16.15 -43.01
C ARG A 349 -36.08 -15.73 -42.71
N GLU A 350 -35.85 -15.01 -41.60
CA GLU A 350 -34.50 -14.56 -41.20
C GLU A 350 -33.64 -15.73 -40.71
N ILE A 351 -34.26 -16.70 -40.02
CA ILE A 351 -33.58 -17.90 -39.52
C ILE A 351 -33.08 -18.79 -40.67
N MET A 352 -33.82 -18.84 -41.79
CA MET A 352 -33.45 -19.66 -42.96
C MET A 352 -32.39 -19.00 -43.87
N SER A 353 -32.00 -17.76 -43.59
CA SER A 353 -31.06 -16.98 -44.40
C SER A 353 -29.68 -16.76 -43.79
N GLU A 354 -29.50 -17.10 -42.51
CA GLU A 354 -28.18 -17.29 -41.87
C GLU A 354 -27.75 -18.75 -41.98
#